data_AF-A0A1B7W8Y5-F1
#
_entry.id   AF-A0A1B7W8Y5-F1
#
_cell.length_a   1.000
_cell.length_b   1.000
_cell.length_c   1.000
_cell.angle_alpha   90.00
_cell.angle_beta   90.00
_cell.angle_gamma   90.00
#
_symmetry.space_group_name_H-M   'P 1'
#
loop_
_entity.id
_entity.type
_entity.pdbx_description
1 polymer ?
#
loop_
_entity_poly.entity_id
_entity_poly.type
_entity_poly.pdbx_seq_one_letter_code
_entity_poly.pdbx_strand_id
1 'polypeptide(L)'
;MDNSRRPGTSAESKEDMLKRIETAIMNGSDVLSPEQIEDVTVLCIKVTVDPEAYLDTLRTRMLEDVTNPQLVADVYLRELLTLRERAGSLPESTDTAVATRASGDLMG
;
A
#
# COMPACT_ATOMS: atom_id res chain seq x y z
N MET A 1 -24.23 23.70 6.04
CA MET A 1 -22.82 23.33 5.99
C MET A 1 -22.65 22.23 7.01
N ASP A 2 -22.70 20.97 6.56
CA ASP A 2 -22.42 19.80 7.39
C ASP A 2 -22.01 18.67 6.43
N ASN A 3 -20.79 18.78 5.91
CA ASN A 3 -20.17 17.69 5.16
C ASN A 3 -19.48 16.78 6.19
N SER A 4 -20.29 15.98 6.88
CA SER A 4 -19.81 14.81 7.61
C SER A 4 -19.23 13.80 6.62
N ARG A 5 -17.97 14.00 6.22
CA ARG A 5 -17.17 12.98 5.53
C ARG A 5 -17.02 11.80 6.48
N ARG A 6 -17.73 10.71 6.19
CA ARG A 6 -17.43 9.40 6.75
C ARG A 6 -15.97 9.03 6.44
N PRO A 7 -15.22 8.42 7.38
CA PRO A 7 -13.99 7.72 7.07
C PRO A 7 -14.36 6.49 6.23
N GLY A 8 -13.99 6.52 4.95
CA GLY A 8 -14.45 5.53 3.97
C GLY A 8 -14.25 6.02 2.54
N THR A 9 -12.99 6.29 2.20
CA THR A 9 -12.40 6.11 0.86
C THR A 9 -13.29 6.48 -0.33
N SER A 10 -13.31 7.76 -0.69
CA SER A 10 -13.59 8.12 -2.08
C SER A 10 -12.43 7.56 -2.89
N ALA A 11 -12.64 6.42 -3.56
CA ALA A 11 -11.70 5.95 -4.56
C ALA A 11 -11.48 7.13 -5.52
N GLU A 12 -10.26 7.66 -5.56
CA GLU A 12 -9.88 8.72 -6.50
C GLU A 12 -10.38 8.32 -7.89
N SER A 13 -11.12 9.19 -8.57
CA SER A 13 -11.57 8.91 -9.92
C SER A 13 -10.35 8.68 -10.80
N LYS A 14 -10.45 7.80 -11.81
CA LYS A 14 -9.37 7.59 -12.78
C LYS A 14 -8.93 8.90 -13.42
N GLU A 15 -9.88 9.80 -13.71
CA GLU A 15 -9.58 11.10 -14.30
C GLU A 15 -8.78 12.00 -13.33
N ASP A 16 -9.17 12.04 -12.06
CA ASP A 16 -8.49 12.84 -11.03
C ASP A 16 -7.07 12.31 -10.79
N MET A 17 -6.92 10.98 -10.76
CA MET A 17 -5.64 10.29 -10.64
C MET A 17 -4.70 10.67 -11.79
N LEU A 18 -5.19 10.61 -13.03
CA LEU A 18 -4.38 10.94 -14.20
C LEU A 18 -3.96 12.41 -14.20
N LYS A 19 -4.87 13.34 -13.89
CA LYS A 19 -4.58 14.77 -13.78
C LYS A 19 -3.53 15.06 -12.71
N ARG A 20 -3.63 14.40 -11.56
CA ARG A 20 -2.66 14.54 -10.46
C ARG A 20 -1.29 14.00 -10.87
N ILE A 21 -1.23 12.83 -11.48
CA ILE A 21 0.02 12.23 -11.99
C ILE A 21 0.66 13.13 -13.04
N GLU A 22 -0.12 13.64 -14.00
CA GLU A 22 0.37 14.57 -15.02
C GLU A 22 0.98 15.83 -14.38
N THR A 23 0.26 16.43 -13.42
CA THR A 23 0.74 17.59 -12.67
C THR A 23 2.00 17.27 -11.86
N ALA A 24 2.08 16.08 -11.26
CA ALA A 24 3.23 15.62 -10.49
C ALA A 24 4.47 15.44 -11.38
N ILE A 25 4.31 14.83 -12.56
CA ILE A 25 5.37 14.68 -13.55
C ILE A 25 5.86 16.06 -14.02
N MET A 26 4.94 16.99 -14.31
CA MET A 26 5.29 18.34 -14.77
C MET A 26 6.04 19.16 -13.71
N ASN A 27 5.68 19.02 -12.44
CA ASN A 27 6.23 19.83 -11.34
C ASN A 27 7.35 19.14 -10.55
N GLY A 28 7.64 17.87 -10.84
CA GLY A 28 8.57 17.07 -10.04
C GLY A 28 8.06 16.74 -8.63
N SER A 29 6.73 16.70 -8.45
CA SER A 29 6.09 16.36 -7.17
C SER A 29 5.85 14.85 -7.06
N ASP A 30 5.42 14.39 -5.88
CA ASP A 30 5.07 12.97 -5.67
C ASP A 30 3.88 12.55 -6.55
N VAL A 31 4.05 11.43 -7.25
CA VAL A 31 3.05 10.80 -8.13
C VAL A 31 2.05 9.95 -7.37
N LEU A 32 2.18 9.83 -6.04
CA LEU A 32 1.21 9.20 -5.16
C LEU A 32 0.45 10.25 -4.34
N SER A 33 -0.85 10.04 -4.13
CA SER A 33 -1.61 10.84 -3.17
C SER A 33 -1.35 10.38 -1.72
N PRO A 34 -1.62 11.21 -0.70
CA PRO A 34 -1.52 10.79 0.70
C PRO A 34 -2.33 9.53 1.01
N GLU A 35 -3.54 9.41 0.44
CA GLU A 35 -4.41 8.24 0.62
C GLU A 35 -3.82 6.99 -0.04
N GLN A 36 -3.20 7.13 -1.22
CA GLN A 36 -2.52 6.01 -1.88
C GLN A 36 -1.29 5.54 -1.09
N ILE A 37 -0.55 6.47 -0.49
CA ILE A 37 0.58 6.17 0.39
C ILE A 37 0.09 5.39 1.63
N GLU A 38 -1.02 5.82 2.23
CA GLU A 38 -1.62 5.13 3.38
C GLU A 38 -2.09 3.72 3.01
N ASP A 39 -2.81 3.55 1.90
CA ASP A 39 -3.28 2.25 1.40
C ASP A 39 -2.12 1.27 1.19
N VAL A 40 -1.05 1.71 0.52
CA VAL A 40 0.14 0.90 0.28
C VAL A 40 0.83 0.56 1.59
N THR A 41 0.98 1.52 2.50
CA THR A 41 1.61 1.32 3.83
C THR A 41 0.87 0.25 4.63
N VAL A 42 -0.46 0.33 4.72
CA VAL A 42 -1.29 -0.65 5.44
C VAL A 42 -1.14 -2.05 4.83
N LEU A 43 -1.11 -2.16 3.51
CA LEU A 43 -0.93 -3.45 2.84
C LEU A 43 0.46 -4.02 3.07
N CYS A 44 1.52 -3.21 2.97
CA CYS A 44 2.90 -3.60 3.25
C CYS A 44 3.04 -4.18 4.66
N ILE A 45 2.47 -3.51 5.67
CA ILE A 45 2.47 -3.99 7.06
C ILE A 45 1.81 -5.36 7.17
N LYS A 46 0.63 -5.55 6.54
CA LYS A 46 -0.08 -6.84 6.54
C LYS A 46 0.73 -7.97 5.92
N VAL A 47 1.54 -7.66 4.90
CA VAL A 47 2.39 -8.65 4.22
C VAL A 47 3.82 -8.72 4.75
N THR A 48 4.10 -8.09 5.91
CA THR A 48 5.43 -8.05 6.54
C THR A 48 6.54 -7.50 5.63
N VAL A 49 6.19 -6.58 4.73
CA VAL A 49 7.12 -5.87 3.85
C VAL A 49 7.38 -4.48 4.42
N ASP A 50 8.62 -4.02 4.35
CA ASP A 50 8.99 -2.65 4.73
C ASP A 50 8.27 -1.62 3.82
N PRO A 51 7.36 -0.79 4.38
CA PRO A 51 6.59 0.15 3.59
C PRO A 51 7.45 1.26 2.97
N GLU A 52 8.50 1.72 3.64
CA GLU A 52 9.35 2.82 3.13
C GLU A 52 10.12 2.38 1.89
N ALA A 53 10.83 1.25 1.98
CA ALA A 53 11.54 0.67 0.85
C ALA A 53 10.60 0.30 -0.31
N TYR A 54 9.39 -0.17 -0.01
CA TYR A 54 8.40 -0.51 -1.03
C TYR A 54 7.90 0.74 -1.77
N LEU A 55 7.53 1.79 -1.04
CA LEU A 55 7.05 3.05 -1.62
C LEU A 55 8.13 3.71 -2.49
N ASP A 56 9.40 3.66 -2.08
CA ASP A 56 10.52 4.18 -2.88
C ASP A 56 10.69 3.39 -4.19
N THR A 57 10.64 2.06 -4.11
CA THR A 57 10.69 1.19 -5.30
C THR A 57 9.49 1.45 -6.22
N LEU A 58 8.30 1.61 -5.66
CA LEU A 58 7.08 1.89 -6.41
C LEU A 58 7.17 3.22 -7.15
N ARG A 59 7.62 4.29 -6.48
CA ARG A 59 7.84 5.60 -7.12
C ARG A 59 8.87 5.50 -8.24
N THR A 60 9.97 4.79 -8.01
CA THR A 60 10.99 4.57 -9.02
C THR A 60 10.39 3.91 -10.26
N ARG A 61 9.66 2.80 -10.12
CA ARG A 61 8.99 2.12 -11.24
C ARG A 61 7.94 2.97 -11.94
N MET A 62 7.17 3.73 -11.16
CA MET A 62 6.18 4.67 -11.67
C MET A 62 6.81 5.79 -12.51
N LEU A 63 8.06 6.15 -12.22
CA LEU A 63 8.79 7.22 -12.89
C LEU A 63 9.84 6.71 -13.89
N GLU A 64 10.04 5.40 -14.06
CA GLU A 64 10.98 4.84 -15.06
C GLU A 64 10.53 5.18 -16.50
N ASP A 65 9.22 5.16 -16.77
CA ASP A 65 8.62 5.45 -18.08
C ASP A 65 7.93 6.83 -18.11
N VAL A 66 8.69 7.90 -17.77
CA VAL A 66 8.28 9.29 -17.44
C VAL A 66 7.41 10.08 -18.46
N THR A 67 6.81 9.45 -19.46
CA THR A 67 6.15 10.14 -20.57
C THR A 67 4.64 9.93 -20.68
N ASN A 68 4.05 8.99 -19.91
CA ASN A 68 2.64 8.67 -20.04
C ASN A 68 1.95 8.49 -18.68
N PRO A 69 1.11 9.46 -18.24
CA PRO A 69 0.35 9.38 -16.99
C PRO A 69 -0.49 8.09 -16.85
N GLN A 70 -0.94 7.50 -17.96
CA GLN A 70 -1.68 6.23 -17.93
C GLN A 70 -0.80 5.05 -17.51
N LEU A 71 0.44 4.98 -18.02
CA LEU A 71 1.37 3.92 -17.64
C LEU A 71 1.75 4.04 -16.15
N VAL A 72 1.96 5.27 -15.69
CA VAL A 72 2.22 5.53 -14.27
C VAL A 72 1.06 5.06 -13.38
N ALA A 73 -0.18 5.38 -13.76
CA ALA A 73 -1.36 4.90 -13.05
C ALA A 73 -1.51 3.37 -13.09
N ASP A 74 -1.22 2.74 -14.24
CA ASP A 74 -1.31 1.29 -14.40
C ASP A 74 -0.27 0.54 -13.55
N VAL A 75 0.96 1.08 -13.43
CA VAL A 75 1.99 0.54 -12.51
C VAL A 75 1.49 0.57 -11.08
N TYR A 76 0.96 1.72 -10.63
CA TYR A 76 0.37 1.83 -9.29
C TYR A 76 -0.73 0.80 -9.05
N LEU A 77 -1.69 0.68 -9.96
CA LEU A 77 -2.82 -0.24 -9.82
C LEU A 77 -2.37 -1.70 -9.80
N ARG A 78 -1.41 -2.08 -10.65
CA ARG A 78 -0.87 -3.45 -10.71
C ARG A 78 -0.16 -3.84 -9.42
N GLU A 79 0.68 -2.95 -8.90
CA GLU A 79 1.42 -3.19 -7.65
C GLU A 79 0.47 -3.23 -6.45
N LEU A 80 -0.55 -2.36 -6.42
CA LEU A 80 -1.59 -2.37 -5.40
C LEU A 80 -2.40 -3.68 -5.42
N LEU A 81 -2.79 -4.16 -6.60
CA LEU A 81 -3.48 -5.46 -6.75
C LEU A 81 -2.61 -6.60 -6.23
N THR A 82 -1.32 -6.62 -6.60
CA THR A 82 -0.37 -7.64 -6.14
C THR A 82 -0.24 -7.64 -4.62
N LEU A 83 -0.16 -6.48 -3.99
CA LEU A 83 -0.14 -6.34 -2.53
C LEU A 83 -1.44 -6.83 -1.89
N ARG A 84 -2.60 -6.50 -2.46
CA ARG A 84 -3.90 -6.95 -1.97
C ARG A 84 -4.07 -8.46 -2.07
N GLU A 85 -3.64 -9.05 -3.18
CA GLU A 85 -3.63 -10.52 -3.36
C GLU A 85 -2.75 -11.20 -2.33
N ARG A 86 -1.54 -10.68 -2.08
CA ARG A 86 -0.65 -11.19 -1.02
C ARG A 86 -1.27 -11.04 0.36
N ALA A 87 -1.87 -9.88 0.66
CA ALA A 87 -2.51 -9.62 1.93
C ALA A 87 -3.76 -10.50 2.17
N GLY A 88 -4.51 -10.83 1.11
CA GLY A 88 -5.66 -11.73 1.19
C GLY A 88 -5.28 -13.22 1.11
N SER A 89 -4.12 -13.56 0.57
CA SER A 89 -3.58 -14.92 0.49
C SER A 89 -2.80 -15.32 1.74
N LEU A 90 -2.35 -14.36 2.57
CA LEU A 90 -1.83 -14.69 3.87
C LEU A 90 -2.98 -15.21 4.73
N PRO A 91 -2.93 -16.45 5.24
CA PRO A 91 -3.83 -16.83 6.31
C PRO A 91 -3.64 -15.80 7.42
N GLU A 92 -4.74 -15.30 8.02
CA GLU A 92 -4.68 -14.51 9.26
C GLU A 92 -3.76 -15.26 10.22
N SER A 93 -2.49 -14.87 10.25
CA SER A 93 -1.47 -15.58 11.01
C SER A 93 -1.66 -15.14 12.43
N THR A 94 -2.56 -15.89 13.06
CA THR A 94 -2.73 -16.16 14.47
C THR A 94 -1.76 -15.36 15.33
N ASP A 95 -2.25 -14.21 15.79
CA ASP A 95 -1.72 -13.58 16.99
C ASP A 95 -1.95 -14.57 18.14
N THR A 96 -0.91 -15.37 18.47
CA THR A 96 -0.57 -15.93 19.78
C THR A 96 0.43 -17.08 19.64
N ALA A 97 1.68 -16.76 19.31
CA ALA A 97 2.80 -17.58 19.81
C ALA A 97 2.99 -17.23 21.30
N VAL A 98 2.09 -17.72 22.15
CA VAL A 98 2.31 -17.70 23.61
C VAL A 98 3.47 -18.65 23.89
N ALA A 99 4.61 -18.06 24.19
CA ALA A 99 5.74 -18.72 24.81
C ALA A 99 5.36 -19.17 26.23
N THR A 100 4.64 -20.29 26.38
CA THR A 100 4.56 -20.97 27.68
C THR A 100 5.69 -21.99 27.78
N ARG A 101 6.85 -21.48 28.21
CA ARG A 101 7.86 -22.27 28.89
C ARG A 101 7.31 -22.62 30.28
N ALA A 102 6.85 -23.85 30.48
CA ALA A 102 6.61 -24.38 31.82
C ALA A 102 6.90 -25.90 31.85
N SER A 103 8.15 -26.18 32.21
CA SER A 103 8.59 -27.26 33.09
C SER A 103 8.16 -28.71 32.80
N GLY A 104 9.09 -29.48 32.24
CA GLY A 104 9.23 -30.87 32.63
C GLY A 104 9.98 -30.98 33.96
N ASP A 105 9.42 -31.71 34.91
CA ASP A 105 10.11 -32.51 35.95
C ASP A 105 9.01 -33.43 36.56
N LEU A 106 8.87 -34.71 36.19
CA LEU A 106 9.69 -35.88 36.54
C LEU A 106 9.72 -36.16 38.06
N MET A 107 8.74 -36.93 38.53
CA MET A 107 8.77 -37.87 39.66
C MET A 107 7.46 -38.68 39.54
N GLY A 108 7.37 -39.99 39.70
CA GLY A 108 8.21 -41.01 40.32
C GLY A 108 7.24 -42.12 40.73
#